data_AF-A0A349TXV0-F1
#
_entry.id   AF-A0A349TXV0-F1
#
_cell.length_a   1.000
_cell.length_b   1.000
_cell.length_c   1.000
_cell.angle_alpha   90.00
_cell.angle_beta   90.00
_cell.angle_gamma   90.00
#
_symmetry.space_group_name_H-M   'P 1'
#
loop_
_entity.id
_entity.type
_entity.pdbx_description
1 polymer ?
#
loop_
_entity_poly.entity_id
_entity_poly.type
_entity_poly.pdbx_seq_one_letter_code
_entity_poly.pdbx_strand_id
1 'polypeptide(L)'
;MGLPEPGWQALFAAAAARVNFASGFMSHDMPRRFIDEPIALKILQMLVDRKYNPDPFFTVGVMPEVAVGGGAPVLDENLAYHVFRLNVLTQQGARVSMPVGGVVYEDPILALAAARLVGTGFMGKPRALPVAPTYQDVWNRRRSLFERLRDTHLSGGMMFEPGVGFTQRASAPVFDVVEISGRDLFRLRQNGAQAIRLSGSLMYVEIFKPASAPSLEMQTAENRREKPEFGEVNKGAPPKPKGFRL
;
A
#
# COMPACT_ATOMS: atom_id res chain seq x y z
N MET A 1 -12.53 4.47 28.14
CA MET A 1 -12.44 5.65 27.27
C MET A 1 -11.15 5.52 26.47
N GLY A 2 -11.22 5.49 25.14
CA GLY A 2 -10.02 5.49 24.30
C GLY A 2 -9.39 6.88 24.32
N LEU A 3 -8.06 6.96 24.30
CA LEU A 3 -7.36 8.23 24.08
C LEU A 3 -7.76 8.81 22.71
N PRO A 4 -7.85 10.15 22.56
CA PRO A 4 -8.12 10.76 21.26
C PRO A 4 -7.04 10.34 20.25
N GLU A 5 -7.44 10.07 19.00
CA GLU A 5 -6.47 9.76 17.97
C GLU A 5 -5.49 10.94 17.80
N PRO A 6 -4.18 10.66 17.72
CA PRO A 6 -3.18 11.68 17.51
C PRO A 6 -3.39 12.36 16.15
N GLY A 7 -3.08 13.66 16.07
CA GLY A 7 -3.08 14.38 14.80
C GLY A 7 -2.10 13.76 13.79
N TRP A 8 -2.34 14.00 12.49
CA TRP A 8 -1.55 13.39 11.42
C TRP A 8 -0.05 13.72 11.53
N GLN A 9 0.32 14.89 12.05
CA GLN A 9 1.71 15.30 12.23
C GLN A 9 2.44 14.41 13.23
N ALA A 10 1.79 14.08 14.35
CA ALA A 10 2.35 13.21 15.37
C ALA A 10 2.49 11.77 14.84
N LEU A 11 1.50 11.29 14.09
CA LEU A 11 1.57 9.99 13.41
C LEU A 11 2.67 9.93 12.36
N PHE A 12 2.82 10.99 11.55
CA PHE A 12 3.87 11.09 10.55
C PHE A 12 5.25 11.09 11.21
N ALA A 13 5.45 11.94 12.24
CA ALA A 13 6.70 11.99 12.98
C ALA A 13 7.07 10.62 13.58
N ALA A 14 6.11 9.97 14.24
CA ALA A 14 6.27 8.65 14.84
C ALA A 14 6.67 7.58 13.80
N ALA A 15 6.01 7.60 12.65
CA ALA A 15 6.29 6.69 11.55
C ALA A 15 7.65 6.95 10.90
N ALA A 16 8.02 8.22 10.72
CA ALA A 16 9.30 8.62 10.16
C ALA A 16 10.48 8.18 11.04
N ALA A 17 10.41 8.32 12.37
CA ALA A 17 11.48 7.82 13.23
C ALA A 17 11.63 6.30 13.20
N ARG A 18 10.55 5.55 12.97
CA ARG A 18 10.67 4.11 12.72
C ARG A 18 11.45 3.85 11.43
N VAL A 19 11.25 4.66 10.39
CA VAL A 19 12.08 4.59 9.18
C VAL A 19 13.55 4.93 9.48
N ASN A 20 13.83 5.90 10.35
CA ASN A 20 15.21 6.24 10.76
C ASN A 20 15.94 5.01 11.31
N PHE A 21 15.29 4.26 12.20
CA PHE A 21 15.82 3.02 12.74
C PHE A 21 16.17 2.00 11.64
N ALA A 22 15.28 1.82 10.66
CA ALA A 22 15.51 0.93 9.54
C ALA A 22 16.65 1.39 8.61
N SER A 23 16.99 2.68 8.64
CA SER A 23 18.10 3.27 7.88
C SER A 23 19.42 3.29 8.66
N GLY A 24 19.49 2.66 9.83
CA GLY A 24 20.71 2.55 10.65
C GLY A 24 20.93 3.72 11.61
N PHE A 25 19.93 4.59 11.78
CA PHE A 25 19.94 5.67 12.76
C PHE A 25 19.32 5.22 14.10
N MET A 26 19.45 6.04 15.14
CA MET A 26 19.00 5.71 16.50
C MET A 26 17.47 5.52 16.58
N SER A 27 17.01 4.62 17.45
CA SER A 27 15.58 4.31 17.68
C SER A 27 14.80 5.43 18.40
N HIS A 28 15.51 6.43 18.90
CA HIS A 28 14.98 7.50 19.74
C HIS A 28 15.24 8.82 19.05
N ASP A 29 14.49 9.08 17.99
CA ASP A 29 14.56 10.32 17.24
C ASP A 29 13.29 11.14 17.48
N MET A 30 13.44 12.36 18.00
CA MET A 30 12.36 13.32 18.15
C MET A 30 12.46 14.42 17.09
N PRO A 31 11.34 14.97 16.59
CA PRO A 31 11.38 16.07 15.63
C PRO A 31 12.09 17.30 16.23
N ARG A 32 13.04 17.89 15.48
CA ARG A 32 13.69 19.17 15.83
C ARG A 32 12.73 20.36 15.77
N ARG A 33 11.67 20.21 14.99
CA ARG A 33 10.64 21.23 14.75
C ARG A 33 9.32 20.54 14.46
N PHE A 34 8.25 21.34 14.47
CA PHE A 34 6.94 20.90 14.03
C PHE A 34 7.01 20.33 12.61
N ILE A 35 6.40 19.17 12.37
CA ILE A 35 6.32 18.55 11.04
C ILE A 35 5.07 19.08 10.35
N ASP A 36 5.24 20.17 9.62
CA ASP A 36 4.22 20.69 8.72
C ASP A 36 4.22 19.96 7.36
N GLU A 37 3.28 20.33 6.49
CA GLU A 37 3.14 19.74 5.16
C GLU A 37 4.42 19.87 4.31
N PRO A 38 5.07 21.05 4.17
CA PRO A 38 6.32 21.18 3.43
C PRO A 38 7.42 20.23 3.92
N ILE A 39 7.55 20.04 5.23
CA ILE A 39 8.53 19.12 5.81
C ILE A 39 8.16 17.66 5.51
N ALA A 40 6.89 17.29 5.67
CA ALA A 40 6.40 15.95 5.35
C ALA A 40 6.66 15.60 3.87
N LEU A 41 6.32 16.49 2.94
CA LEU A 41 6.58 16.32 1.52
C LEU A 41 8.08 16.18 1.21
N LYS A 42 8.93 16.98 1.85
CA LYS A 42 10.38 16.88 1.70
C LYS A 42 10.91 15.52 2.17
N ILE A 43 10.44 15.02 3.32
CA ILE A 43 10.81 13.70 3.83
C ILE A 43 10.37 12.58 2.87
N LEU A 44 9.11 12.62 2.41
CA LEU A 44 8.58 11.64 1.45
C LEU A 44 9.40 11.61 0.15
N GLN A 45 9.74 12.79 -0.39
CA GLN A 45 10.57 12.91 -1.60
C GLN A 45 11.97 12.33 -1.37
N MET A 46 12.63 12.64 -0.24
CA MET A 46 13.96 12.10 0.08
C MET A 46 13.96 10.57 0.22
N LEU A 47 12.86 9.98 0.73
CA LEU A 47 12.68 8.53 0.78
C LEU A 47 12.54 7.92 -0.62
N VAL A 48 11.73 8.53 -1.49
CA VAL A 48 11.59 8.12 -2.90
C VAL A 48 12.95 8.16 -3.61
N ASP A 49 13.73 9.22 -3.40
CA ASP A 49 15.01 9.43 -4.09
C ASP A 49 16.16 8.58 -3.51
N ARG A 50 15.90 7.77 -2.48
CA ARG A 50 16.92 7.03 -1.70
C ARG A 50 18.02 7.92 -1.10
N LYS A 51 17.70 9.18 -0.83
CA LYS A 51 18.64 10.19 -0.28
C LYS A 51 18.22 10.63 1.12
N TYR A 52 17.42 9.82 1.80
CA TYR A 52 16.90 10.15 3.12
C TYR A 52 18.02 10.28 4.15
N ASN A 53 18.05 11.45 4.79
CA ASN A 53 18.88 11.78 5.93
C ASN A 53 17.98 12.39 7.01
N PRO A 54 17.87 11.78 8.20
CA PRO A 54 17.03 12.29 9.28
C PRO A 54 17.62 13.52 9.99
N ASP A 55 18.93 13.77 9.94
CA ASP A 55 19.62 14.81 10.72
C ASP A 55 18.98 16.22 10.64
N PRO A 56 18.51 16.70 9.46
CA PRO A 56 17.89 18.02 9.35
C PRO A 56 16.52 18.13 10.03
N PHE A 57 15.88 17.00 10.34
CA PHE A 57 14.49 16.93 10.79
C PHE A 57 14.36 16.37 12.20
N PHE A 58 15.27 15.47 12.59
CA PHE A 58 15.23 14.74 13.84
C PHE A 58 16.51 14.93 14.65
N THR A 59 16.37 14.79 15.95
CA THR A 59 17.48 14.78 16.91
C THR A 59 17.28 13.65 17.90
N VAL A 60 18.37 13.19 18.51
CA VAL A 60 18.32 12.12 19.51
C VAL A 60 17.48 12.59 20.70
N GLY A 61 16.43 11.84 21.00
CA GLY A 61 15.49 12.11 22.09
C GLY A 61 14.37 11.08 22.15
N VAL A 62 13.64 11.06 23.28
CA VAL A 62 12.55 10.10 23.45
C VAL A 62 11.30 10.61 22.72
N MET A 63 10.90 9.93 21.65
CA MET A 63 9.62 10.22 21.00
C MET A 63 8.46 9.83 21.93
N PRO A 64 7.44 10.69 22.09
CA PRO A 64 6.20 10.32 22.75
C PRO A 64 5.59 9.07 22.11
N GLU A 65 5.03 8.19 22.94
CA GLU A 65 4.27 7.05 22.45
C GLU A 65 3.01 7.55 21.74
N VAL A 66 2.87 7.18 20.47
CA VAL A 66 1.72 7.55 19.63
C VAL A 66 0.82 6.33 19.51
N ALA A 67 -0.41 6.45 20.01
CA ALA A 67 -1.40 5.40 19.91
C ALA A 67 -1.82 5.23 18.44
N VAL A 68 -1.48 4.10 17.85
CA VAL A 68 -1.94 3.72 16.50
C VAL A 68 -3.20 2.86 16.63
N GLY A 69 -4.34 3.52 16.40
CA GLY A 69 -5.65 2.89 16.35
C GLY A 69 -5.83 1.98 15.13
N GLY A 70 -6.92 1.22 15.16
CA GLY A 70 -7.49 0.56 13.99
C GLY A 70 -8.83 1.20 13.68
N GLY A 71 -9.26 1.15 12.41
CA GLY A 71 -10.47 1.83 11.97
C GLY A 71 -10.22 3.00 11.05
N ALA A 72 -10.93 3.07 9.93
CA ALA A 72 -10.98 4.29 9.15
C ALA A 72 -11.70 5.38 9.97
N PRO A 73 -11.19 6.62 10.02
CA PRO A 73 -11.87 7.70 10.71
C PRO A 73 -13.23 7.97 10.05
N VAL A 74 -14.24 8.29 10.86
CA VAL A 74 -15.57 8.68 10.34
C VAL A 74 -15.41 9.90 9.46
N LEU A 75 -16.04 9.85 8.29
CA LEU A 75 -15.95 10.89 7.29
C LEU A 75 -17.23 11.74 7.32
N ASP A 76 -17.06 13.05 7.30
CA ASP A 76 -18.13 14.02 7.04
C ASP A 76 -18.09 14.38 5.55
N GLU A 77 -19.12 14.00 4.81
CA GLU A 77 -19.17 14.22 3.36
C GLU A 77 -19.21 15.70 2.94
N ASN A 78 -19.47 16.61 3.88
CA ASN A 78 -19.57 18.05 3.63
C ASN A 78 -18.26 18.82 3.83
N LEU A 79 -17.22 18.16 4.35
CA LEU A 79 -15.91 18.78 4.57
C LEU A 79 -14.95 18.50 3.41
N ALA A 80 -13.90 19.30 3.35
CA ALA A 80 -12.75 19.05 2.48
C ALA A 80 -11.61 18.44 3.30
N TYR A 81 -10.90 17.50 2.70
CA TYR A 81 -9.80 16.75 3.33
C TYR A 81 -8.52 16.93 2.54
N HIS A 82 -7.43 17.22 3.25
CA HIS A 82 -6.09 17.21 2.68
C HIS A 82 -5.48 15.82 2.82
N VAL A 83 -5.09 15.23 1.69
CA VAL A 83 -4.49 13.89 1.63
C VAL A 83 -3.20 13.92 0.84
N PHE A 84 -2.26 13.04 1.19
CA PHE A 84 -1.05 12.87 0.40
C PHE A 84 -1.38 12.15 -0.89
N ARG A 85 -0.90 12.67 -2.02
CA ARG A 85 -0.98 11.99 -3.32
C ARG A 85 0.41 11.63 -3.77
N LEU A 86 0.58 10.37 -4.15
CA LEU A 86 1.71 9.87 -4.90
C LEU A 86 1.36 9.83 -6.39
N ASN A 87 2.13 10.53 -7.20
CA ASN A 87 1.99 10.62 -8.65
C ASN A 87 2.48 9.34 -9.36
N VAL A 88 1.81 8.22 -9.15
CA VAL A 88 2.14 6.91 -9.73
C VAL A 88 0.99 6.37 -10.57
N LEU A 89 1.32 5.75 -11.70
CA LEU A 89 0.40 5.02 -12.54
C LEU A 89 0.32 3.56 -12.09
N THR A 90 -0.88 3.04 -11.89
CA THR A 90 -1.11 1.60 -11.61
C THR A 90 -1.53 0.88 -12.89
N GLN A 91 -1.67 -0.45 -12.83
CA GLN A 91 -2.20 -1.22 -13.96
C GLN A 91 -3.63 -0.82 -14.31
N GLN A 92 -4.45 -0.50 -13.31
CA GLN A 92 -5.84 -0.11 -13.53
C GLN A 92 -5.90 1.31 -14.08
N GLY A 93 -5.14 2.24 -13.51
CA GLY A 93 -5.01 3.61 -14.03
C GLY A 93 -4.53 3.65 -15.47
N ALA A 94 -3.60 2.78 -15.87
CA ALA A 94 -3.12 2.68 -17.26
C ALA A 94 -4.22 2.27 -18.27
N ARG A 95 -5.32 1.66 -17.83
CA ARG A 95 -6.45 1.26 -18.69
C ARG A 95 -7.47 2.36 -18.87
N VAL A 96 -7.44 3.37 -18.01
CA VAL A 96 -8.36 4.51 -18.10
C VAL A 96 -7.66 5.56 -18.96
N SER A 97 -8.31 5.99 -20.05
CA SER A 97 -7.79 7.03 -20.96
C SER A 97 -7.80 8.42 -20.30
N MET A 98 -7.04 8.58 -19.22
CA MET A 98 -6.91 9.82 -18.46
C MET A 98 -5.45 10.30 -18.48
N PRO A 99 -5.21 11.61 -18.69
CA PRO A 99 -3.86 12.14 -18.87
C PRO A 99 -3.04 12.16 -17.57
N VAL A 100 -3.69 12.10 -16.40
CA VAL A 100 -3.06 12.20 -15.08
C VAL A 100 -3.81 11.31 -14.08
N GLY A 101 -3.05 10.72 -13.15
CA GLY A 101 -3.60 9.91 -12.07
C GLY A 101 -2.68 9.85 -10.85
N GLY A 102 -3.05 9.06 -9.86
CA GLY A 102 -2.23 8.86 -8.67
C GLY A 102 -2.88 8.01 -7.60
N VAL A 103 -2.09 7.68 -6.59
CA VAL A 103 -2.55 6.99 -5.39
C VAL A 103 -2.63 7.99 -4.25
N VAL A 104 -3.76 8.07 -3.56
CA VAL A 104 -3.95 8.95 -2.41
C VAL A 104 -3.90 8.18 -1.09
N TYR A 105 -3.41 8.84 -0.04
CA TYR A 105 -3.30 8.29 1.30
C TYR A 105 -3.89 9.26 2.31
N GLU A 106 -4.93 8.81 2.99
CA GLU A 106 -5.50 9.50 4.16
C GLU A 106 -4.61 9.33 5.40
N ASP A 107 -3.88 8.22 5.48
CA ASP A 107 -3.00 7.90 6.61
C ASP A 107 -1.54 8.23 6.29
N PRO A 108 -0.86 9.09 7.06
CA PRO A 108 0.56 9.38 6.86
C PRO A 108 1.46 8.14 6.95
N ILE A 109 1.06 7.11 7.70
CA ILE A 109 1.80 5.84 7.81
C ILE A 109 1.84 5.13 6.45
N LEU A 110 0.72 5.11 5.73
CA LEU A 110 0.66 4.51 4.38
C LEU A 110 1.50 5.31 3.38
N ALA A 111 1.47 6.65 3.46
CA ALA A 111 2.27 7.51 2.59
C ALA A 111 3.77 7.27 2.78
N LEU A 112 4.25 7.19 4.03
CA LEU A 112 5.65 6.88 4.35
C LEU A 112 6.06 5.48 3.89
N ALA A 113 5.21 4.49 4.11
CA ALA A 113 5.45 3.13 3.65
C ALA A 113 5.58 3.08 2.11
N ALA A 114 4.65 3.72 1.39
CA ALA A 114 4.68 3.81 -0.06
C ALA A 114 5.95 4.53 -0.56
N ALA A 115 6.30 5.68 0.03
CA ALA A 115 7.52 6.42 -0.33
C ALA A 115 8.77 5.55 -0.19
N ARG A 116 8.87 4.78 0.90
CA ARG A 116 9.99 3.86 1.15
C ARG A 116 10.02 2.68 0.19
N LEU A 117 8.87 2.15 -0.19
CA LEU A 117 8.76 1.04 -1.14
C LEU A 117 9.03 1.46 -2.59
N VAL A 118 8.61 2.67 -2.97
CA VAL A 118 8.99 3.32 -4.23
C VAL A 118 10.50 3.52 -4.26
N GLY A 119 11.05 4.07 -3.18
CA GLY A 119 12.48 4.25 -3.00
C GLY A 119 13.21 2.94 -3.18
N THR A 120 12.91 1.88 -2.42
CA THR A 120 13.70 0.64 -2.42
C THR A 120 13.42 -0.33 -3.57
N GLY A 121 12.31 -0.17 -4.31
CA GLY A 121 11.89 -0.91 -5.51
C GLY A 121 12.62 -2.22 -5.84
N PHE A 122 12.06 -3.35 -5.41
CA PHE A 122 12.48 -4.68 -5.86
C PHE A 122 12.33 -4.76 -7.39
N MET A 123 13.45 -4.91 -8.13
CA MET A 123 13.50 -4.91 -9.60
C MET A 123 13.07 -3.59 -10.28
N GLY A 124 13.18 -2.45 -9.60
CA GLY A 124 13.01 -1.13 -10.23
C GLY A 124 11.56 -0.71 -10.51
N LYS A 125 10.56 -1.41 -9.94
CA LYS A 125 9.15 -1.03 -10.05
C LYS A 125 8.65 -0.35 -8.76
N PRO A 126 8.00 0.82 -8.83
CA PRO A 126 7.42 1.47 -7.65
C PRO A 126 6.37 0.55 -7.03
N ARG A 127 6.20 0.54 -5.70
CA ARG A 127 5.09 -0.14 -5.03
C ARG A 127 4.38 0.87 -4.15
N ALA A 128 3.09 1.03 -4.35
CA ALA A 128 2.38 2.24 -3.92
C ALA A 128 0.94 1.99 -3.48
N LEU A 129 0.19 1.17 -4.21
CA LEU A 129 -1.23 0.99 -3.93
C LEU A 129 -1.46 -0.09 -2.86
N PRO A 130 -2.07 0.21 -1.70
CA PRO A 130 -2.41 -0.82 -0.71
C PRO A 130 -3.37 -1.86 -1.29
N VAL A 131 -3.14 -3.14 -0.99
CA VAL A 131 -4.01 -4.24 -1.44
C VAL A 131 -4.76 -4.82 -0.25
N ALA A 132 -6.08 -4.71 -0.26
CA ALA A 132 -6.94 -5.23 0.79
C ALA A 132 -8.35 -5.50 0.25
N PRO A 133 -9.13 -6.45 0.82
CA PRO A 133 -10.50 -6.70 0.37
C PRO A 133 -11.39 -5.46 0.47
N THR A 134 -11.24 -4.70 1.56
CA THR A 134 -11.97 -3.44 1.79
C THR A 134 -11.03 -2.34 2.24
N TYR A 135 -11.48 -1.09 2.14
CA TYR A 135 -10.73 0.03 2.70
C TYR A 135 -10.56 -0.07 4.22
N GLN A 136 -11.56 -0.62 4.91
CA GLN A 136 -11.48 -0.87 6.35
C GLN A 136 -10.33 -1.85 6.70
N ASP A 137 -10.09 -2.85 5.85
CA ASP A 137 -8.97 -3.78 6.03
C ASP A 137 -7.60 -3.10 5.88
N VAL A 138 -7.50 -2.04 5.07
CA VAL A 138 -6.28 -1.20 5.00
C VAL A 138 -5.99 -0.61 6.38
N TRP A 139 -6.99 -0.03 7.03
CA TRP A 139 -6.88 0.56 8.37
C TRP A 139 -6.67 -0.49 9.47
N ASN A 140 -7.27 -1.67 9.35
CA ASN A 140 -7.04 -2.77 10.30
C ASN A 140 -5.57 -3.25 10.28
N ARG A 141 -4.89 -3.12 9.14
CA ARG A 141 -3.47 -3.46 8.98
C ARG A 141 -2.51 -2.35 9.38
N ARG A 142 -3.00 -1.14 9.67
CA ARG A 142 -2.23 0.06 10.00
C ARG A 142 -1.17 -0.17 11.07
N ARG A 143 -1.56 -0.80 12.20
CA ARG A 143 -0.62 -1.09 13.29
C ARG A 143 0.51 -2.03 12.85
N SER A 144 0.17 -3.10 12.13
CA SER A 144 1.17 -4.04 11.59
C SER A 144 2.13 -3.34 10.63
N LEU A 145 1.62 -2.44 9.78
CA LEU A 145 2.45 -1.65 8.88
C LEU A 145 3.37 -0.70 9.64
N PHE A 146 2.85 0.02 10.63
CA PHE A 146 3.61 0.91 11.49
C PHE A 146 4.77 0.19 12.17
N GLU A 147 4.52 -1.01 12.71
CA GLU A 147 5.58 -1.83 13.31
C GLU A 147 6.67 -2.20 12.30
N ARG A 148 6.28 -2.60 11.08
CA ARG A 148 7.20 -3.00 10.00
C ARG A 148 8.00 -1.85 9.40
N LEU A 149 7.65 -0.59 9.65
CA LEU A 149 8.45 0.55 9.17
C LEU A 149 9.86 0.57 9.75
N ARG A 150 10.10 -0.11 10.88
CA ARG A 150 11.43 -0.29 11.48
C ARG A 150 12.29 -1.35 10.80
N ASP A 151 11.68 -2.23 10.00
CA ASP A 151 12.39 -3.35 9.39
C ASP A 151 13.11 -2.87 8.14
N THR A 152 14.39 -3.18 7.96
CA THR A 152 15.20 -2.86 6.76
C THR A 152 14.56 -3.37 5.45
N HIS A 153 13.90 -4.53 5.53
CA HIS A 153 13.21 -5.16 4.42
C HIS A 153 11.69 -5.12 4.64
N LEU A 154 11.08 -3.96 4.38
CA LEU A 154 9.62 -3.88 4.29
C LEU A 154 9.18 -4.74 3.11
N SER A 155 8.65 -5.94 3.37
CA SER A 155 8.23 -6.90 2.34
C SER A 155 6.95 -6.42 1.65
N GLY A 156 7.09 -5.44 0.75
CA GLY A 156 5.99 -4.81 0.03
C GLY A 156 5.15 -5.76 -0.82
N GLY A 157 5.64 -6.98 -1.08
CA GLY A 157 4.98 -8.03 -1.86
C GLY A 157 3.56 -8.38 -1.42
N MET A 158 3.25 -8.30 -0.11
CA MET A 158 1.95 -8.74 0.44
C MET A 158 0.98 -7.61 0.77
N MET A 159 1.43 -6.34 0.79
CA MET A 159 0.59 -5.21 1.20
C MET A 159 0.45 -4.13 0.15
N PHE A 160 1.35 -4.06 -0.84
CA PHE A 160 1.35 -3.03 -1.86
C PHE A 160 1.55 -3.59 -3.27
N GLU A 161 0.68 -3.20 -4.20
CA GLU A 161 0.81 -3.56 -5.61
C GLU A 161 1.92 -2.74 -6.29
N PRO A 162 2.67 -3.34 -7.25
CA PRO A 162 3.52 -2.59 -8.15
C PRO A 162 2.76 -1.54 -8.97
N GLY A 163 3.28 -0.32 -8.99
CA GLY A 163 2.99 0.67 -10.02
C GLY A 163 3.74 0.36 -11.31
N VAL A 164 3.22 0.92 -12.41
CA VAL A 164 3.76 0.79 -13.77
C VAL A 164 4.79 1.89 -14.06
N GLY A 165 4.71 3.04 -13.38
CA GLY A 165 5.62 4.17 -13.52
C GLY A 165 5.05 5.43 -12.85
N PHE A 166 5.69 6.58 -13.00
CA PHE A 166 5.11 7.86 -12.58
C PHE A 166 4.22 8.43 -13.68
N THR A 167 3.15 9.15 -13.34
CA THR A 167 2.32 9.76 -14.40
C THR A 167 3.08 10.90 -15.08
N GLN A 168 3.01 10.95 -16.41
CA GLN A 168 3.94 11.71 -17.23
C GLN A 168 3.85 13.22 -16.98
N ARG A 169 4.86 13.75 -16.28
CA ARG A 169 5.52 15.06 -16.47
C ARG A 169 6.74 15.07 -15.56
N ALA A 170 7.95 15.21 -16.12
CA ALA A 170 9.20 15.31 -15.33
C ALA A 170 9.21 16.51 -14.36
N SER A 171 8.29 17.46 -14.53
CA SER A 171 8.11 18.64 -13.69
C SER A 171 7.06 18.50 -12.58
N ALA A 172 6.25 17.45 -12.57
CA ALA A 172 5.28 17.24 -11.50
C ALA A 172 5.97 16.63 -10.27
N PRO A 173 5.67 17.11 -9.04
CA PRO A 173 6.26 16.52 -7.84
C PRO A 173 5.81 15.06 -7.70
N VAL A 174 6.68 14.21 -7.14
CA VAL A 174 6.33 12.79 -6.92
C VAL A 174 5.25 12.67 -5.84
N PHE A 175 5.39 13.46 -4.78
CA PHE A 175 4.38 13.62 -3.75
C PHE A 175 3.90 15.06 -3.68
N ASP A 176 2.61 15.25 -3.52
CA ASP A 176 1.99 16.51 -3.14
C ASP A 176 0.81 16.28 -2.19
N VAL A 177 0.25 17.36 -1.67
CA VAL A 177 -1.01 17.33 -0.94
C VAL A 177 -2.12 17.83 -1.85
N VAL A 178 -3.22 17.09 -1.88
CA VAL A 178 -4.41 17.46 -2.65
C VAL A 178 -5.60 17.57 -1.73
N GLU A 179 -6.49 18.49 -2.06
CA GLU A 179 -7.78 18.62 -1.41
C GLU A 179 -8.82 17.74 -2.10
N ILE A 180 -9.53 16.93 -1.34
CA ILE A 180 -10.60 16.04 -1.81
C ILE A 180 -11.86 16.32 -0.99
N SER A 181 -13.00 16.42 -1.68
CA SER A 181 -14.28 16.53 -0.99
C SER A 181 -14.57 15.26 -0.19
N GLY A 182 -15.23 15.39 0.96
CA GLY A 182 -15.63 14.26 1.78
C GLY A 182 -16.45 13.24 0.99
N ARG A 183 -17.37 13.72 0.14
CA ARG A 183 -18.16 12.87 -0.76
C ARG A 183 -17.30 12.07 -1.75
N ASP A 184 -16.31 12.69 -2.38
CA ASP A 184 -15.43 11.98 -3.32
C ASP A 184 -14.54 10.98 -2.59
N LEU A 185 -14.04 11.35 -1.41
CA LEU A 185 -13.24 10.47 -0.58
C LEU A 185 -14.07 9.28 -0.07
N PHE A 186 -15.32 9.49 0.33
CA PHE A 186 -16.25 8.41 0.68
C PHE A 186 -16.42 7.40 -0.46
N ARG A 187 -16.66 7.88 -1.68
CA ARG A 187 -16.78 7.01 -2.85
C ARG A 187 -15.47 6.30 -3.19
N LEU A 188 -14.32 6.97 -3.03
CA LEU A 188 -13.01 6.32 -3.15
C LEU A 188 -12.86 5.19 -2.12
N ARG A 189 -13.26 5.39 -0.87
CA ARG A 189 -13.23 4.34 0.17
C ARG A 189 -14.14 3.15 -0.17
N GLN A 190 -15.26 3.38 -0.85
CA GLN A 190 -16.16 2.31 -1.30
C GLN A 190 -15.62 1.53 -2.50
N ASN A 191 -15.10 2.25 -3.50
CA ASN A 191 -14.80 1.68 -4.81
C ASN A 191 -13.32 1.35 -5.02
N GLY A 192 -12.43 1.86 -4.15
CA GLY A 192 -10.98 1.80 -4.31
C GLY A 192 -10.42 2.80 -5.30
N ALA A 193 -11.19 3.17 -6.33
CA ALA A 193 -10.76 4.08 -7.38
C ALA A 193 -11.92 4.90 -7.96
N GLN A 194 -11.64 6.13 -8.42
CA GLN A 194 -12.61 7.00 -9.08
C GLN A 194 -11.93 8.09 -9.93
N ALA A 195 -12.62 8.55 -10.98
CA ALA A 195 -12.30 9.82 -11.61
C ALA A 195 -12.85 11.00 -10.77
N ILE A 196 -11.97 11.89 -10.31
CA ILE A 196 -12.31 13.05 -9.49
C ILE A 196 -11.57 14.30 -10.00
N ARG A 197 -12.13 15.48 -9.74
CA ARG A 197 -11.48 16.75 -10.13
C ARG A 197 -10.56 17.22 -9.01
N LEU A 198 -9.25 17.19 -9.24
CA LEU A 198 -8.23 17.67 -8.30
C LEU A 198 -7.48 18.85 -8.91
N SER A 199 -7.29 19.92 -8.14
CA SER A 199 -6.57 21.13 -8.57
C SER A 199 -7.04 21.63 -9.95
N GLY A 200 -8.36 21.61 -10.17
CA GLY A 200 -9.00 22.03 -11.42
C GLY A 200 -9.00 21.01 -12.57
N SER A 201 -8.26 19.90 -12.47
CA SER A 201 -8.13 18.88 -13.54
C SER A 201 -8.84 17.58 -13.19
N LEU A 202 -9.48 16.93 -14.17
CA LEU A 202 -10.06 15.60 -13.99
C LEU A 202 -8.94 14.56 -13.96
N MET A 203 -8.90 13.73 -12.93
CA MET A 203 -7.84 12.73 -12.69
C MET A 203 -8.43 11.39 -12.28
N TYR A 204 -7.78 10.30 -12.66
CA TYR A 204 -8.10 8.97 -12.14
C TYR A 204 -7.29 8.70 -10.88
N VAL A 205 -7.97 8.50 -9.76
CA VAL A 205 -7.34 8.39 -8.44
C VAL A 205 -7.70 7.07 -7.79
N GLU A 206 -6.73 6.47 -7.11
CA GLU A 206 -6.87 5.20 -6.40
C GLU A 206 -6.48 5.38 -4.93
N ILE A 207 -7.14 4.67 -4.02
CA ILE A 207 -6.84 4.70 -2.57
C ILE A 207 -6.51 3.32 -2.02
N PHE A 208 -7.08 2.26 -2.61
CA PHE A 208 -6.68 0.87 -2.40
C PHE A 208 -7.12 0.02 -3.59
N LYS A 209 -6.49 -1.15 -3.73
CA LYS A 209 -6.96 -2.20 -4.63
C LYS A 209 -7.73 -3.25 -3.85
N PRO A 210 -9.02 -3.48 -4.16
CA PRO A 210 -9.74 -4.67 -3.74
C PRO A 210 -8.94 -5.90 -4.16
N ALA A 211 -8.71 -6.83 -3.22
CA ALA A 211 -8.20 -8.14 -3.60
C ALA A 211 -9.19 -8.75 -4.60
N SER A 212 -8.79 -8.90 -5.86
CA SER A 212 -9.59 -9.64 -6.84
C SER A 212 -9.92 -10.99 -6.23
N ALA A 213 -11.15 -11.49 -6.39
CA ALA A 213 -11.42 -12.90 -6.18
C ALA A 213 -10.32 -13.69 -6.92
N PRO A 214 -9.72 -14.74 -6.31
CA PRO A 214 -8.66 -15.49 -6.94
C PRO A 214 -9.10 -15.84 -8.36
N SER A 215 -8.25 -15.56 -9.35
CA SER A 215 -8.57 -15.87 -10.73
C SER A 215 -8.93 -17.37 -10.81
N LEU A 216 -9.94 -17.72 -11.59
CA LEU A 216 -10.30 -19.13 -11.84
C LEU A 216 -9.08 -19.96 -12.28
N GLU A 217 -8.05 -19.33 -12.85
CA GLU A 217 -6.77 -19.95 -13.19
C GLU A 217 -6.01 -20.53 -11.97
N MET A 218 -6.06 -19.89 -10.80
CA MET A 218 -5.49 -20.44 -9.56
C MET A 218 -6.29 -21.63 -9.03
N GLN A 219 -7.63 -21.59 -9.12
CA GLN A 219 -8.47 -22.73 -8.73
C GLN A 219 -8.32 -23.92 -9.68
N THR A 220 -7.98 -23.67 -10.96
CA THR A 220 -7.74 -24.73 -11.93
C THR A 220 -6.35 -25.36 -11.74
N ALA A 221 -5.38 -24.59 -11.23
CA ALA A 221 -4.05 -25.08 -10.88
C ALA A 221 -4.05 -25.93 -9.59
N GLU A 222 -4.87 -25.58 -8.59
CA GLU A 222 -5.08 -26.41 -7.39
C GLU A 222 -5.89 -27.68 -7.71
N ASN A 223 -6.97 -27.59 -8.48
CA ASN A 223 -7.75 -28.77 -8.91
C ASN A 223 -6.98 -29.73 -9.84
N ARG A 224 -5.88 -29.28 -10.47
CA ARG A 224 -4.98 -30.17 -11.23
C ARG A 224 -3.93 -30.85 -10.37
N ARG A 225 -3.61 -30.31 -9.18
CA ARG A 225 -2.67 -30.93 -8.22
C ARG A 225 -3.35 -31.99 -7.35
N GLU A 226 -4.67 -31.95 -7.22
CA GLU A 226 -5.45 -32.92 -6.44
C GLU A 226 -6.04 -34.08 -7.27
N LYS A 227 -5.56 -34.32 -8.50
CA LYS A 227 -5.81 -35.62 -9.14
C LYS A 227 -4.73 -36.60 -8.66
N PRO A 228 -5.06 -37.60 -7.81
CA PRO A 228 -4.13 -38.68 -7.52
C PRO A 228 -3.83 -39.41 -8.83
N GLU A 229 -2.54 -39.62 -9.10
CA GLU A 229 -2.07 -40.53 -10.13
C GLU A 229 -2.72 -41.89 -9.87
N PHE A 230 -3.65 -42.27 -10.76
CA PHE A 230 -4.16 -43.63 -10.78
C PHE A 230 -2.99 -44.56 -11.08
N GLY A 231 -2.66 -45.37 -10.08
CA GLY A 231 -1.62 -46.37 -10.13
C GLY A 231 -1.74 -47.27 -11.35
N GLU A 232 -0.56 -47.69 -11.80
CA GLU A 232 -0.30 -48.55 -12.94
C GLU A 232 -1.28 -49.74 -13.04
N VAL A 233 -1.87 -49.87 -14.23
CA VAL A 233 -2.64 -51.04 -14.64
C VAL A 233 -1.68 -52.21 -14.79
N ASN A 234 -1.69 -53.09 -13.79
CA ASN A 234 -0.94 -54.33 -13.77
C ASN A 234 -1.42 -55.25 -14.92
N LYS A 235 -0.57 -55.48 -15.93
CA LYS A 235 -0.83 -56.41 -17.04
C LYS A 235 -0.69 -57.86 -16.56
N GLY A 236 -1.76 -58.40 -15.97
CA GLY A 236 -1.91 -59.83 -15.66
C GLY A 236 -2.50 -60.61 -16.83
N ALA A 237 -1.87 -61.73 -17.19
CA ALA A 237 -2.12 -62.58 -18.36
C ALA A 237 -3.56 -63.14 -18.49
N PRO A 238 -4.02 -63.47 -19.72
CA PRO A 238 -5.33 -64.06 -19.95
C PRO A 238 -5.41 -65.53 -19.47
N PRO A 239 -6.55 -65.97 -18.90
CA PRO A 239 -6.74 -67.36 -18.49
C PRO A 239 -6.97 -68.29 -19.70
N LYS A 240 -6.30 -69.45 -19.69
CA LYS A 240 -6.48 -70.55 -20.66
C LYS A 240 -7.81 -71.29 -20.42
N PRO A 241 -8.55 -71.70 -21.46
CA PRO A 241 -9.78 -72.47 -21.32
C PRO A 241 -9.51 -73.99 -21.40
N LYS A 242 -9.95 -74.74 -20.38
CA LYS A 242 -10.26 -76.20 -20.41
C LYS A 242 -11.17 -76.48 -19.21
N GLY A 243 -12.28 -77.17 -19.25
CA GLY A 243 -13.00 -77.88 -20.29
C GLY A 243 -14.25 -78.48 -19.64
N PHE A 244 -15.33 -78.60 -20.41
CA PHE A 244 -16.54 -79.34 -20.01
C PHE A 244 -16.22 -80.83 -19.83
N ARG A 245 -16.75 -81.44 -18.77
CA ARG A 245 -17.12 -82.85 -18.74
C ARG A 245 -18.53 -82.97 -18.17
N LEU A 246 -19.32 -83.80 -18.85
CA LEU A 246 -20.66 -84.27 -18.51
C LEU A 246 -20.71 -84.92 -17.13
#